data_AF-A0A1F7WKJ7-F1
#
_entry.id   AF-A0A1F7WKJ7-F1
#
_cell.length_a   1.000
_cell.length_b   1.000
_cell.length_c   1.000
_cell.angle_alpha   90.00
_cell.angle_beta   90.00
_cell.angle_gamma   90.00
#
_symmetry.space_group_name_H-M   'P 1'
#
loop_
_entity.id
_entity.type
_entity.pdbx_description
1 polymer ?
#
loop_
_entity_poly.entity_id
_entity_poly.type
_entity_poly.pdbx_seq_one_letter_code
_entity_poly.pdbx_strand_id
1 'polypeptide(L)'
;METKEESTQPVFEEEWAVQIGKEQFVLNERQIKLLKEADVSGQRGIIWFDKFAVSIPHIQSIWLISRKIKNQLPEGTTPNEPIRTEEEQERISKKIQEMKEKLMIKLEKHGAQRNK
;
A
#
# COMPACT_ATOMS: atom_id res chain seq x y z
N MET A 1 -18.95 -8.04 34.01
CA MET A 1 -18.94 -7.69 32.58
C MET A 1 -17.50 -7.43 32.20
N GLU A 2 -16.84 -8.41 31.62
CA GLU A 2 -15.44 -8.27 31.16
C GLU A 2 -15.45 -7.54 29.82
N THR A 3 -14.88 -6.34 29.80
CA THR A 3 -14.54 -5.62 28.58
C THR A 3 -13.42 -6.39 27.89
N LYS A 4 -13.78 -7.15 26.85
CA LYS A 4 -12.82 -7.72 25.91
C LYS A 4 -12.09 -6.57 25.23
N GLU A 5 -10.84 -6.35 25.64
CA GLU A 5 -9.89 -5.55 24.87
C GLU A 5 -9.76 -6.20 23.48
N GLU A 6 -10.40 -5.60 22.48
CA GLU A 6 -10.16 -5.96 21.08
C GLU A 6 -8.69 -5.68 20.80
N SER A 7 -7.93 -6.76 20.62
CA SER A 7 -6.52 -6.69 20.25
C SER A 7 -6.42 -5.88 18.95
N THR A 8 -5.88 -4.66 19.04
CA THR A 8 -5.55 -3.77 17.90
C THR A 8 -4.34 -4.32 17.14
N GLN A 9 -4.32 -5.61 16.83
CA GLN A 9 -3.25 -6.20 16.06
C GLN A 9 -3.37 -5.72 14.60
N PRO A 10 -2.28 -5.19 14.02
CA PRO A 10 -2.29 -4.77 12.63
C PRO A 10 -2.60 -5.97 11.74
N VAL A 11 -3.73 -5.91 11.03
CA VAL A 11 -4.07 -6.89 9.99
C VAL A 11 -3.20 -6.58 8.78
N PHE A 12 -2.31 -7.49 8.42
CA PHE A 12 -1.44 -7.34 7.26
C PHE A 12 -2.09 -7.99 6.03
N GLU A 13 -1.92 -7.36 4.88
CA GLU A 13 -2.19 -7.94 3.57
C GLU A 13 -0.87 -8.12 2.84
N GLU A 14 -0.57 -9.36 2.48
CA GLU A 14 0.67 -9.72 1.80
C GLU A 14 0.40 -10.11 0.35
N GLU A 15 1.25 -9.61 -0.54
CA GLU A 15 1.31 -10.02 -1.94
C GLU A 15 2.63 -10.74 -2.18
N TRP A 16 2.55 -11.93 -2.76
CA TRP A 16 3.68 -12.82 -3.03
C TRP A 16 3.82 -13.06 -4.52
N ALA A 17 5.04 -13.08 -5.03
CA ALA A 17 5.35 -13.47 -6.40
C ALA A 17 5.83 -14.91 -6.44
N VAL A 18 5.40 -15.64 -7.45
CA VAL A 18 5.88 -16.99 -7.77
C VAL A 18 6.32 -17.02 -9.22
N GLN A 19 7.59 -17.36 -9.45
CA GLN A 19 8.17 -17.50 -10.79
C GLN A 19 8.08 -18.95 -11.26
N ILE A 20 7.53 -19.16 -12.45
CA ILE A 20 7.44 -20.45 -13.12
C ILE A 20 7.92 -20.26 -14.56
N GLY A 21 9.16 -20.68 -14.84
CA GLY A 21 9.76 -20.45 -16.15
C GLY A 21 9.84 -18.96 -16.51
N LYS A 22 9.09 -18.53 -17.53
CA LYS A 22 9.03 -17.12 -17.97
C LYS A 22 7.86 -16.35 -17.37
N GLU A 23 6.97 -17.03 -16.65
CA GLU A 23 5.75 -16.44 -16.11
C GLU A 23 5.92 -16.11 -14.62
N GLN A 24 5.29 -15.00 -14.21
CA GLN A 24 5.23 -14.57 -12.82
C GLN A 24 3.77 -14.45 -12.40
N PHE A 25 3.42 -15.12 -11.30
CA PHE A 25 2.09 -15.07 -10.71
C PHE A 25 2.12 -14.29 -9.40
N VAL A 26 1.15 -13.41 -9.21
CA VAL A 26 0.96 -12.68 -7.95
C VAL A 26 -0.14 -13.39 -7.15
N LEU A 27 0.19 -13.80 -5.95
CA LEU A 27 -0.65 -14.56 -5.04
C LEU A 27 -0.91 -13.74 -3.78
N ASN A 28 -2.15 -13.79 -3.29
CA ASN A 28 -2.48 -13.24 -1.99
C ASN A 28 -2.09 -14.21 -0.86
N GLU A 29 -2.23 -13.75 0.39
CA GLU A 29 -1.89 -14.52 1.59
C GLU A 29 -2.56 -15.90 1.66
N ARG A 30 -3.82 -16.03 1.23
CA ARG A 30 -4.53 -17.32 1.24
C ARG A 30 -3.96 -18.27 0.20
N GLN A 31 -3.73 -17.77 -1.01
CA GLN A 31 -3.23 -18.59 -2.11
C GLN A 31 -1.79 -19.05 -1.86
N ILE A 32 -0.94 -18.20 -1.27
CA ILE A 32 0.43 -18.60 -0.93
C ILE A 32 0.47 -19.61 0.21
N LYS A 33 -0.46 -19.54 1.19
CA LYS A 33 -0.58 -20.55 2.25
C LYS A 33 -0.92 -21.91 1.66
N LEU A 34 -1.89 -21.98 0.75
CA LEU A 34 -2.24 -23.22 0.05
C LEU A 34 -1.04 -23.78 -0.73
N LEU A 35 -0.28 -22.91 -1.41
CA LEU A 35 0.90 -23.33 -2.15
C LEU A 35 1.99 -23.91 -1.23
N LYS A 36 2.27 -23.24 -0.10
CA LYS A 36 3.26 -23.71 0.89
C LYS A 36 2.83 -25.02 1.53
N GLU A 37 1.54 -25.18 1.84
CA GLU A 37 1.02 -26.41 2.42
C GLU A 37 1.12 -27.60 1.44
N ALA A 38 0.84 -27.36 0.16
CA ALA A 38 1.01 -28.36 -0.89
C ALA A 38 2.48 -28.78 -1.08
N ASP A 39 3.42 -27.82 -1.02
CA ASP A 39 4.86 -28.10 -1.10
C ASP A 39 5.35 -28.92 0.10
N VAL A 40 4.97 -28.52 1.33
CA VAL A 40 5.34 -29.23 2.57
C VAL A 40 4.74 -30.64 2.62
N SER A 41 3.53 -30.83 2.12
CA SER A 41 2.89 -32.15 2.04
C SER A 41 3.47 -33.03 0.92
N GLY A 42 4.43 -32.53 0.15
CA GLY A 42 5.11 -33.27 -0.92
C GLY A 42 4.26 -33.45 -2.17
N GLN A 43 3.21 -32.65 -2.35
CA GLN A 43 2.40 -32.68 -3.56
C GLN A 43 3.23 -32.19 -4.73
N ARG A 44 3.37 -33.03 -5.76
CA ARG A 44 4.09 -32.69 -7.01
C ARG A 44 3.15 -32.40 -8.18
N GLY A 45 1.95 -31.93 -7.86
CA GLY A 45 0.89 -31.67 -8.81
C GLY A 45 0.82 -30.22 -9.30
N ILE A 46 -0.36 -29.88 -9.82
CA ILE A 46 -0.73 -28.53 -10.23
C ILE A 46 -1.81 -28.04 -9.27
N ILE A 47 -1.63 -26.83 -8.74
CA ILE A 47 -2.68 -26.12 -7.99
C ILE A 47 -3.43 -25.24 -8.98
N TRP A 48 -4.75 -25.46 -9.07
CA TRP A 48 -5.64 -24.64 -9.88
C TRP A 48 -6.22 -23.51 -9.05
N PHE A 49 -6.06 -22.29 -9.53
CA PHE A 49 -6.78 -21.11 -9.07
C PHE A 49 -7.77 -20.69 -10.17
N ASP A 50 -8.72 -19.82 -9.82
CA ASP A 50 -9.78 -19.40 -10.76
C ASP A 50 -9.26 -18.83 -12.09
N LYS A 51 -8.09 -18.18 -12.07
CA LYS A 51 -7.53 -17.47 -13.24
C LYS A 51 -6.27 -18.10 -13.82
N PHE A 52 -5.62 -19.01 -13.10
CA PHE A 52 -4.33 -19.57 -13.50
C PHE A 52 -4.02 -20.85 -12.72
N ALA A 53 -3.01 -21.58 -13.16
CA ALA A 53 -2.58 -22.80 -12.50
C ALA A 53 -1.07 -22.75 -12.22
N VAL A 54 -0.66 -23.26 -11.06
CA VAL A 54 0.73 -23.28 -10.61
C VAL A 54 1.19 -24.73 -10.53
N SER A 55 2.17 -25.09 -11.35
CA SER A 55 2.83 -26.40 -11.24
C SER A 55 3.92 -26.34 -10.18
N ILE A 56 3.73 -27.06 -9.07
CA ILE A 56 4.65 -27.03 -7.92
C ILE A 56 6.07 -27.45 -8.32
N PRO A 57 6.29 -28.53 -9.09
CA PRO A 57 7.65 -28.94 -9.49
C PRO A 57 8.39 -27.93 -10.38
N HIS A 58 7.69 -26.97 -10.97
CA HIS A 58 8.26 -25.98 -11.88
C HIS A 58 8.44 -24.59 -11.25
N ILE A 59 8.14 -24.46 -9.96
CA ILE A 59 8.41 -23.24 -9.20
C ILE A 59 9.92 -23.03 -9.11
N GLN A 60 10.38 -21.88 -9.60
CA GLN A 60 11.78 -21.49 -9.54
C GLN A 60 12.09 -20.65 -8.31
N SER A 61 11.20 -19.73 -7.97
CA SER A 61 11.37 -18.85 -6.82
C SER A 61 10.04 -18.31 -6.32
N ILE A 62 10.02 -18.00 -5.03
CA ILE A 62 8.89 -17.40 -4.31
C ILE A 62 9.44 -16.25 -3.47
N TRP A 63 8.87 -15.06 -3.58
CA TRP A 63 9.27 -13.91 -2.76
C TRP A 63 8.09 -13.01 -2.41
N LEU A 64 8.22 -12.30 -1.29
CA LEU A 64 7.25 -11.30 -0.86
C LEU A 64 7.44 -10.04 -1.71
N ILE A 65 6.37 -9.57 -2.35
CA ILE A 65 6.35 -8.32 -3.13
C ILE A 65 6.05 -7.16 -2.19
N SER A 66 4.97 -7.27 -1.42
CA SER A 66 4.47 -6.18 -0.60
C SER A 66 3.80 -6.70 0.67
N ARG A 67 3.91 -5.92 1.73
CA ARG A 67 3.20 -6.14 3.00
C ARG A 67 2.57 -4.83 3.43
N LYS A 68 1.25 -4.73 3.29
CA LYS A 68 0.46 -3.54 3.61
C LYS A 68 -0.30 -3.77 4.90
N ILE A 69 -0.48 -2.74 5.73
CA ILE A 69 -1.34 -2.83 6.91
C ILE A 69 -2.73 -2.39 6.48
N LYS A 70 -3.75 -3.26 6.60
CA LYS A 70 -5.14 -2.93 6.23
C LYS A 70 -5.69 -1.76 7.03
N ASN A 71 -5.19 -1.57 8.25
CA ASN A 71 -5.57 -0.49 9.15
C ASN A 71 -4.62 0.71 9.07
N GLN A 72 -3.84 0.86 7.99
CA GLN A 72 -3.15 2.13 7.77
C GLN A 72 -4.21 3.22 7.57
N LEU A 73 -4.28 4.13 8.54
CA LEU A 73 -4.90 5.44 8.35
C LEU A 73 -4.37 6.01 7.03
N PRO A 74 -5.24 6.59 6.17
CA PRO A 74 -4.82 7.09 4.86
C PRO A 74 -3.61 8.03 5.01
N GLU A 75 -2.69 7.99 4.03
CA GLU A 75 -1.54 8.89 4.00
C GLU A 75 -2.02 10.34 4.18
N GLY A 76 -1.55 10.99 5.26
CA GLY A 76 -2.00 12.31 5.67
C GLY A 76 -2.74 12.36 7.02
N THR A 77 -3.11 11.21 7.60
CA THR A 77 -3.71 11.18 8.94
C THR A 77 -2.63 10.98 10.00
N THR A 78 -2.04 12.07 10.47
CA THR A 78 -1.26 12.03 11.73
C THR A 78 -2.21 11.69 12.88
N PRO A 79 -1.81 10.82 13.85
CA PRO A 79 -2.69 10.34 14.93
C PRO A 79 -3.33 11.41 15.84
N ASN A 80 -2.88 12.68 15.73
CA ASN A 80 -3.32 13.82 16.54
C ASN A 80 -3.94 14.96 15.73
N GLU A 81 -4.16 14.81 14.42
CA GLU A 81 -4.91 15.83 13.68
C GLU A 81 -6.42 15.56 13.81
N PRO A 82 -7.21 16.47 14.39
CA PRO A 82 -8.66 16.33 14.42
C PRO A 82 -9.19 16.23 12.99
N ILE A 83 -10.26 15.44 12.81
CA ILE A 83 -11.02 15.38 11.57
C ILE A 83 -11.47 16.81 11.25
N ARG A 84 -10.77 17.47 10.31
CA ARG A 84 -11.04 18.86 9.93
C ARG A 84 -12.42 18.92 9.28
N THR A 85 -13.32 19.70 9.87
CA THR A 85 -14.64 19.99 9.30
C THR A 85 -14.48 20.68 7.93
N GLU A 86 -15.50 20.56 7.09
CA GLU A 86 -15.50 21.09 5.71
C GLU A 86 -15.14 22.59 5.66
N GLU A 87 -15.61 23.37 6.64
CA GLU A 87 -15.28 24.78 6.82
C GLU A 87 -13.79 25.04 7.10
N GLU A 88 -13.13 24.14 7.83
CA GLU A 88 -11.74 24.28 8.21
C GLU A 88 -10.80 23.94 7.05
N GLN A 89 -11.20 22.97 6.22
CA GLN A 89 -10.53 22.66 4.95
C GLN A 89 -10.60 23.84 3.97
N GLU A 90 -11.75 24.52 3.88
CA GLU A 90 -11.93 25.68 3.00
C GLU A 90 -11.11 26.90 3.46
N ARG A 91 -10.93 27.09 4.78
CA ARG A 91 -10.05 28.14 5.32
C ARG A 91 -8.58 27.86 5.01
N ILE A 92 -8.17 26.59 5.14
CA ILE A 92 -6.80 26.17 4.84
C ILE A 92 -6.50 26.31 3.35
N SER A 93 -7.43 25.90 2.48
CA SER A 93 -7.25 26.02 1.02
C SER A 93 -7.10 27.48 0.58
N LYS A 94 -7.94 28.39 1.10
CA LYS A 94 -7.81 29.84 0.86
C LYS A 94 -6.44 30.36 1.32
N LYS A 95 -5.99 29.98 2.51
CA LYS A 95 -4.70 30.42 3.06
C LYS A 95 -3.50 29.90 2.25
N ILE A 96 -3.56 28.67 1.75
CA ILE A 96 -2.55 28.10 0.86
C ILE A 96 -2.51 28.86 -0.47
N GLN A 97 -3.67 29.22 -1.01
CA GLN A 97 -3.75 29.95 -2.27
C GLN A 97 -3.15 31.36 -2.16
N GLU A 98 -3.46 32.09 -1.09
CA GLU A 98 -2.85 33.40 -0.81
C GLU A 98 -1.32 33.31 -0.65
N MET A 99 -0.82 32.23 -0.01
CA MET A 99 0.62 32.02 0.12
C MET A 99 1.29 31.71 -1.22
N LYS A 100 0.64 30.93 -2.09
CA LYS A 100 1.12 30.65 -3.46
C LYS A 100 1.22 31.93 -4.28
N GLU A 101 0.21 32.80 -4.23
CA GLU A 101 0.21 34.08 -4.95
C GLU A 101 1.33 35.00 -4.45
N LYS A 102 1.51 35.11 -3.13
CA LYS A 102 2.61 35.89 -2.53
C LYS A 102 3.99 35.35 -2.93
N LEU A 103 4.15 34.03 -3.01
CA LEU A 103 5.39 33.39 -3.46
C LEU A 103 5.67 33.68 -4.94
N MET A 104 4.66 33.57 -5.80
CA MET A 104 4.79 33.88 -7.23
C MET A 104 5.22 35.33 -7.46
N ILE A 105 4.55 36.30 -6.82
CA ILE A 105 4.92 37.72 -6.92
C ILE A 105 6.35 37.96 -6.42
N LYS A 106 6.78 37.28 -5.35
CA LYS A 106 8.13 37.40 -4.81
C LYS A 106 9.18 36.81 -5.77
N LEU A 107 8.88 35.70 -6.43
CA LEU A 107 9.74 35.08 -7.43
C LEU A 107 9.89 35.94 -8.69
N GLU A 108 8.80 36.54 -9.18
CA GLU A 108 8.81 37.46 -10.32
C GLU A 108 9.65 38.72 -10.03
N LYS A 109 9.50 39.29 -8.83
CA LYS A 109 10.32 40.44 -8.39
C LYS A 109 11.81 40.11 -8.30
N HIS A 110 12.17 38.93 -7.81
CA HIS A 110 13.56 38.47 -7.76
C HIS A 110 14.13 38.12 -9.14
N GLY A 111 13.31 37.62 -10.08
CA GLY A 111 13.71 37.39 -11.46
C GLY A 111 14.00 38.68 -12.23
N ALA A 112 13.18 39.72 -12.02
CA ALA A 112 13.36 41.03 -12.66
C ALA A 112 14.61 41.80 -12.18
N GLN A 113 15.06 41.56 -10.94
CA GLN A 113 16.28 42.17 -10.39
C GLN A 113 17.58 41.48 -10.85
N ARG A 114 17.52 40.25 -11.36
CA ARG A 114 18.69 39.49 -11.84
C ARG A 114 19.07 39.75 -13.30
N ASN A 115 18.18 40.41 -14.06
CA ASN A 115 18.32 40.71 -15.50
C ASN A 115 18.57 42.20 -15.82
N LYS A 116 19.01 42.99 -14.85
CA LYS A 116 19.54 44.35 -15.02
C LYS A 116 20.97 44.40 -14.50
#